data_AF-A0AAV8VBW4-F1
#
_entry.id   AF-A0AAV8VBW4-F1
#
_cell.length_a   1.000
_cell.length_b   1.000
_cell.length_c   1.000
_cell.angle_alpha   90.00
_cell.angle_beta   90.00
_cell.angle_gamma   90.00
#
_symmetry.space_group_name_H-M   'P 1'
#
loop_
_entity.id
_entity.type
_entity.pdbx_description
1 polymer ?
#
loop_
_entity_poly.entity_id
_entity_poly.type
_entity_poly.pdbx_seq_one_letter_code
_entity_poly.pdbx_strand_id
1 'polypeptide(L)'
;MALVIPEKFQHILRILGTNIDGKRKVMFALTAIKGVGRRYSNIVLKKADVDLDKRAGECSEEEVEKIVTIMSNPRQYKIPDWFLNRQKDIIDGKYNQLTSSTLDSKLREDLERMKKIRAHRGMRHYWGLRVRGQHTKTTGRRGRTVGVSKKEMFPLRDQNRVLNELAENYFLFNISKNKGDKKKVKAHFIAPYSTYVHQKISKSICPINFKFGVIN
;
A
#
# COMPACT_ATOMS: atom_id res chain seq x y z
N MET A 1 -26.37 3.39 -22.79
CA MET A 1 -25.08 3.12 -23.46
C MET A 1 -25.01 3.90 -24.75
N ALA A 2 -23.97 4.70 -24.96
CA ALA A 2 -23.73 5.34 -26.26
C ALA A 2 -23.10 4.31 -27.22
N LEU A 3 -23.48 4.37 -28.51
CA LEU A 3 -22.92 3.52 -29.57
C LEU A 3 -21.49 3.92 -29.96
N VAL A 4 -21.12 5.18 -29.69
CA VAL A 4 -19.79 5.74 -29.94
C VAL A 4 -19.24 6.30 -28.63
N ILE A 5 -17.92 6.19 -28.43
CA ILE A 5 -17.23 6.80 -27.28
C ILE A 5 -17.45 8.32 -27.36
N PRO A 6 -17.91 8.99 -26.28
CA PRO A 6 -18.10 10.42 -26.31
C PRO A 6 -16.77 11.13 -26.58
N GLU A 7 -16.80 12.20 -27.38
CA GLU A 7 -15.60 12.97 -27.74
C GLU A 7 -14.84 13.48 -26.51
N LYS A 8 -15.58 13.81 -25.44
CA LYS A 8 -15.03 14.24 -24.15
C LYS A 8 -15.07 13.10 -23.13
N PHE A 9 -14.23 12.09 -23.34
CA PHE A 9 -14.05 10.99 -22.38
C PHE A 9 -12.86 11.26 -21.45
N GLN A 10 -13.10 11.27 -20.13
CA GLN A 10 -12.03 11.40 -19.15
C GLN A 10 -11.49 10.03 -18.73
N HIS A 11 -10.25 9.72 -19.13
CA HIS A 11 -9.62 8.45 -18.77
C HIS A 11 -9.29 8.35 -17.28
N ILE A 12 -8.90 9.46 -16.66
CA ILE A 12 -8.50 9.51 -15.25
C ILE A 12 -9.26 10.66 -14.60
N LEU A 13 -9.98 10.33 -13.53
CA LEU A 13 -10.66 11.31 -12.68
C LEU A 13 -9.92 11.45 -11.37
N ARG A 14 -9.82 12.68 -10.86
CA ARG A 14 -9.25 12.93 -9.53
C ARG A 14 -10.33 13.40 -8.58
N ILE A 15 -10.67 12.56 -7.60
CA ILE A 15 -11.74 12.80 -6.64
C ILE A 15 -11.20 12.57 -5.22
N LEU A 16 -11.44 13.54 -4.32
CA LEU A 16 -11.08 13.51 -2.89
C LEU A 16 -9.62 13.08 -2.62
N GLY A 17 -8.68 13.51 -3.47
CA GLY A 17 -7.25 13.22 -3.33
C GLY A 17 -6.82 11.84 -3.86
N THR A 18 -7.71 11.11 -4.56
CA THR A 18 -7.40 9.81 -5.19
C THR A 18 -7.62 9.85 -6.70
N ASN A 19 -6.84 9.05 -7.43
CA ASN A 19 -7.01 8.87 -8.87
C ASN A 19 -7.95 7.68 -9.13
N ILE A 20 -8.98 7.91 -9.95
CA ILE A 20 -10.03 6.96 -10.29
C ILE A 20 -9.94 6.64 -11.79
N ASP A 21 -10.13 5.37 -12.13
CA ASP A 21 -10.14 4.89 -13.51
C ASP A 21 -11.50 5.15 -14.18
N GLY A 22 -11.49 5.94 -15.25
CA GLY A 22 -12.66 6.34 -16.02
C GLY A 22 -13.29 5.19 -16.81
N LYS A 23 -12.56 4.12 -17.09
CA LYS A 23 -13.08 2.98 -17.87
C LYS A 23 -14.08 2.13 -17.09
N ARG A 24 -14.01 2.14 -15.75
CA ARG A 24 -14.91 1.35 -14.90
C ARG A 24 -16.28 2.03 -14.78
N LYS A 25 -17.33 1.25 -14.49
CA LYS A 25 -18.64 1.82 -14.14
C LYS A 25 -18.51 2.70 -12.90
N VAL A 26 -19.27 3.80 -12.84
CA VAL A 26 -19.16 4.83 -11.78
C VAL A 26 -19.24 4.20 -10.39
N MET A 27 -20.18 3.27 -10.18
CA MET A 27 -20.39 2.62 -8.89
C MET A 27 -19.12 1.94 -8.35
N PHE A 28 -18.40 1.22 -9.21
CA PHE A 28 -17.17 0.53 -8.82
C PHE A 28 -15.96 1.47 -8.81
N ALA A 29 -15.94 2.45 -9.70
CA ALA A 29 -14.87 3.44 -9.78
C ALA A 29 -14.71 4.21 -8.46
N LEU A 30 -15.82 4.65 -7.86
CA LEU A 30 -15.82 5.36 -6.57
C LEU A 30 -15.28 4.53 -5.39
N THR A 31 -15.28 3.20 -5.48
CA THR A 31 -14.74 2.34 -4.41
C THR A 31 -13.22 2.39 -4.28
N ALA A 32 -12.52 3.02 -5.23
CA ALA A 32 -11.09 3.32 -5.09
C ALA A 32 -10.82 4.31 -3.96
N ILE A 33 -11.81 5.14 -3.59
CA ILE A 33 -11.70 6.08 -2.47
C ILE A 33 -11.82 5.30 -1.16
N LYS A 34 -10.81 5.44 -0.29
CA LYS A 34 -10.88 4.86 1.07
C LYS A 34 -12.07 5.44 1.84
N GLY A 35 -12.83 4.57 2.51
CA GLY A 35 -14.04 4.94 3.23
C GLY A 35 -15.32 4.85 2.38
N VAL A 36 -15.21 4.59 1.08
CA VAL A 36 -16.36 4.43 0.17
C VAL A 36 -16.48 2.97 -0.26
N GLY A 37 -17.55 2.32 0.22
CA GLY A 37 -17.91 0.97 -0.21
C GLY A 37 -18.88 0.96 -1.39
N ARG A 38 -19.16 -0.24 -1.92
CA ARG A 38 -20.15 -0.45 -3.00
C ARG A 38 -21.54 0.09 -2.62
N ARG A 39 -21.99 -0.18 -1.39
CA ARG A 39 -23.30 0.28 -0.88
C ARG A 39 -23.37 1.80 -0.73
N TYR A 40 -22.29 2.40 -0.24
CA TYR A 40 -22.19 3.86 -0.07
C TYR A 40 -22.22 4.57 -1.42
N SER A 41 -21.39 4.10 -2.36
CA SER A 41 -21.35 4.57 -3.75
C SER A 41 -22.72 4.54 -4.42
N ASN A 42 -23.46 3.43 -4.29
CA ASN A 42 -24.82 3.30 -4.85
C ASN A 42 -25.79 4.34 -4.25
N ILE A 43 -25.78 4.55 -2.93
CA ILE A 43 -26.63 5.55 -2.30
C ILE A 43 -26.27 6.96 -2.74
N VAL A 44 -24.98 7.30 -2.81
CA VAL A 44 -24.52 8.62 -3.27
C VAL A 44 -24.97 8.87 -4.71
N LEU A 45 -24.80 7.90 -5.62
CA LEU A 45 -25.21 8.04 -7.02
C LEU A 45 -26.72 8.21 -7.16
N LYS A 46 -27.50 7.47 -6.36
CA LYS A 46 -28.97 7.62 -6.30
C LYS A 46 -29.41 8.97 -5.73
N LYS A 47 -28.59 9.63 -4.91
CA LYS A 47 -28.88 10.98 -4.39
C LYS A 47 -28.38 12.08 -5.32
N ALA A 48 -27.38 11.78 -6.13
CA ALA A 48 -26.85 12.65 -7.16
C ALA A 48 -27.65 12.57 -8.48
N ASP A 49 -28.64 11.68 -8.55
CA ASP A 49 -29.40 11.34 -9.76
C ASP A 49 -28.51 10.97 -10.96
N VAL A 50 -27.39 10.28 -10.69
CA VAL A 50 -26.48 9.76 -11.70
C VAL A 50 -26.80 8.29 -11.96
N ASP A 51 -26.91 7.94 -13.25
CA ASP A 51 -27.12 6.56 -13.67
C ASP A 51 -25.95 5.64 -13.26
N LEU A 52 -26.29 4.45 -12.77
CA LEU A 52 -25.33 3.47 -12.26
C LEU A 52 -24.59 2.73 -13.37
N ASP A 53 -25.19 2.64 -14.56
CA ASP A 53 -24.62 1.92 -15.70
C ASP A 53 -23.65 2.76 -16.52
N LYS A 54 -23.66 4.10 -16.34
CA LYS A 54 -22.65 5.01 -16.89
C LYS A 54 -21.24 4.58 -16.48
N ARG A 55 -20.26 4.92 -17.34
CA ARG A 55 -18.84 4.83 -16.99
C ARG A 55 -18.40 6.10 -16.26
N ALA A 56 -17.39 5.96 -15.40
CA ALA A 56 -16.86 7.10 -14.66
C ALA A 56 -16.36 8.21 -15.60
N GLY A 57 -15.66 7.85 -16.69
CA GLY A 57 -15.13 8.80 -17.65
C GLY A 57 -16.17 9.51 -18.52
N GLU A 58 -17.44 9.08 -18.45
CA GLU A 58 -18.57 9.72 -19.16
C GLU A 58 -19.28 10.74 -18.26
N CYS A 59 -18.93 10.82 -16.97
CA CYS A 59 -19.54 11.79 -16.05
C CYS A 59 -19.17 13.22 -16.42
N SER A 60 -20.17 14.10 -16.37
CA SER A 60 -19.96 15.54 -16.48
C SER A 60 -19.29 16.09 -15.21
N GLU A 61 -18.62 17.23 -15.34
CA GLU A 61 -17.94 17.87 -14.22
C GLU A 61 -18.92 18.30 -13.12
N GLU A 62 -20.14 18.71 -13.50
CA GLU A 62 -21.24 19.02 -12.57
C GLU A 62 -21.70 17.79 -11.78
N GLU A 63 -21.83 16.62 -12.43
CA GLU A 63 -22.17 15.37 -11.75
C GLU A 63 -21.06 14.97 -10.75
N VAL A 64 -19.80 15.17 -11.12
CA VAL A 64 -18.65 14.90 -10.24
C VAL A 64 -18.68 15.81 -9.01
N GLU A 65 -18.96 17.10 -9.18
CA GLU A 65 -19.07 18.05 -8.06
C GLU A 65 -20.25 17.71 -7.13
N LYS A 66 -21.41 17.33 -7.70
CA LYS A 66 -22.56 16.82 -6.91
C LYS A 66 -22.18 15.59 -6.09
N ILE A 67 -21.47 14.63 -6.68
CA ILE A 67 -20.97 13.45 -5.95
C ILE A 67 -20.08 13.88 -4.78
N VAL A 68 -19.13 14.80 -5.01
CA VAL A 68 -18.20 15.28 -3.97
C VAL A 68 -18.95 15.99 -2.83
N THR A 69 -19.91 16.86 -3.15
CA THR A 69 -20.69 17.59 -2.13
C THR A 69 -21.55 16.65 -1.28
N ILE A 70 -22.19 15.65 -1.89
CA ILE A 70 -22.96 14.62 -1.18
C ILE A 70 -22.03 13.78 -0.29
N MET A 71 -20.84 13.46 -0.77
CA MET A 71 -19.85 12.69 0.00
C MET A 71 -19.33 13.44 1.22
N SER A 72 -19.07 14.74 1.09
CA SER A 72 -18.62 15.59 2.21
C SER A 72 -19.73 15.83 3.23
N ASN A 73 -20.97 16.03 2.78
CA ASN A 73 -22.11 16.40 3.63
C ASN A 73 -23.29 15.42 3.54
N PRO A 74 -23.12 14.14 3.91
CA PRO A 74 -24.14 13.11 3.67
C PRO A 74 -25.47 13.35 4.40
N ARG A 75 -25.42 14.01 5.57
CA ARG A 75 -26.62 14.27 6.41
C ARG A 75 -27.60 15.24 5.74
N GLN A 76 -27.10 16.23 5.00
CA GLN A 76 -27.92 17.21 4.29
C GLN A 76 -28.78 16.53 3.20
N TYR A 77 -28.24 15.47 2.59
CA TYR A 77 -28.90 14.71 1.53
C TYR A 77 -29.76 13.53 2.05
N LYS A 78 -30.21 13.63 3.31
CA LYS A 78 -31.12 12.65 3.94
C LYS A 78 -30.54 11.22 3.99
N ILE A 79 -29.22 11.08 4.18
CA ILE A 79 -28.60 9.79 4.51
C ILE A 79 -28.71 9.58 6.03
N PRO A 80 -29.20 8.43 6.50
CA PRO A 80 -29.41 8.19 7.92
C PRO A 80 -28.09 8.04 8.69
N ASP A 81 -28.09 8.49 9.96
CA ASP A 81 -26.89 8.54 10.80
C ASP A 81 -26.25 7.16 11.04
N TRP A 82 -27.05 6.09 11.11
CA TRP A 82 -26.56 4.71 11.27
C TRP A 82 -25.76 4.20 10.07
N PHE A 83 -25.83 4.87 8.93
CA PHE A 83 -25.13 4.48 7.71
C PHE A 83 -23.70 5.04 7.62
N LEU A 84 -23.38 6.05 8.43
CA LEU A 84 -22.08 6.74 8.38
C LEU A 84 -20.98 5.92 9.05
N ASN A 85 -19.75 6.06 8.55
CA ASN A 85 -18.59 5.30 9.01
C ASN A 85 -18.21 5.60 10.46
N ARG A 86 -18.21 6.88 10.86
CA ARG A 86 -17.80 7.31 12.21
C ARG A 86 -18.98 7.94 12.92
N GLN A 87 -19.62 7.12 13.75
CA GLN A 87 -20.77 7.50 14.54
C GLN A 87 -20.31 7.94 15.93
N LYS A 88 -20.86 9.06 16.42
CA LYS A 88 -20.60 9.63 17.75
C LYS A 88 -19.11 9.66 18.10
N ASP A 89 -18.38 10.56 17.45
CA ASP A 89 -16.96 10.73 17.77
C ASP A 89 -16.75 11.06 19.26
N ILE A 90 -15.66 10.57 19.86
CA ILE A 90 -15.34 10.81 21.27
C ILE A 90 -15.04 12.29 21.53
N ILE A 91 -14.46 12.99 20.56
CA ILE A 91 -14.09 14.40 20.72
C ILE A 91 -15.31 15.28 20.45
N ASP A 92 -15.86 15.20 19.23
CA ASP A 92 -16.88 16.13 18.77
C ASP A 92 -18.32 15.66 19.04
N GLY A 93 -18.54 14.38 19.33
CA GLY A 93 -19.88 13.77 19.44
C GLY A 93 -20.65 13.68 18.12
N LYS A 94 -20.12 14.23 17.02
CA LYS A 94 -20.78 14.32 15.71
C LYS A 94 -20.71 12.99 14.93
N TYR A 95 -21.60 12.86 13.96
CA TYR A 95 -21.66 11.76 13.00
C TYR A 95 -21.06 12.21 11.67
N ASN A 96 -19.98 11.55 11.24
CA ASN A 96 -19.23 11.95 10.06
C ASN A 96 -18.99 10.75 9.13
N GLN A 97 -19.01 11.00 7.83
CA GLN A 97 -18.41 10.08 6.87
C GLN A 97 -16.92 10.42 6.74
N LEU A 98 -16.07 9.42 6.95
CA LEU A 98 -14.63 9.57 6.74
C LEU A 98 -14.26 9.14 5.33
N THR A 99 -13.49 9.99 4.64
CA THR A 99 -13.04 9.77 3.26
C THR A 99 -11.54 9.98 3.11
N SER A 100 -10.91 9.19 2.24
CA SER A 100 -9.51 9.31 1.84
C SER A 100 -8.53 9.49 3.00
N SER A 101 -7.82 10.61 3.07
CA SER A 101 -6.78 10.90 4.08
C SER A 101 -7.35 11.07 5.48
N THR A 102 -8.56 11.62 5.60
CA THR A 102 -9.19 11.88 6.91
C THR A 102 -9.44 10.57 7.67
N LEU A 103 -9.75 9.48 6.96
CA LEU A 103 -9.93 8.15 7.54
C LEU A 103 -8.63 7.63 8.16
N ASP A 104 -7.53 7.73 7.41
CA ASP A 104 -6.23 7.26 7.86
C ASP A 104 -5.75 8.07 9.09
N SER A 105 -5.94 9.39 9.08
CA SER A 105 -5.59 10.26 10.22
C SER A 105 -6.40 9.92 11.47
N LYS A 106 -7.73 9.76 11.36
CA LYS A 106 -8.57 9.38 12.51
C LYS A 106 -8.21 8.01 13.08
N LEU A 107 -7.90 7.04 12.22
CA LEU A 107 -7.44 5.73 12.69
C LEU A 107 -6.11 5.83 13.47
N ARG A 108 -5.17 6.67 13.02
CA ARG A 108 -3.90 6.90 13.72
C ARG A 108 -4.11 7.57 15.06
N GLU A 109 -4.91 8.64 15.11
CA GLU A 109 -5.28 9.34 16.35
C GLU A 109 -5.91 8.38 17.39
N ASP A 110 -6.83 7.50 16.95
CA ASP A 110 -7.46 6.51 17.82
C ASP A 110 -6.46 5.48 18.36
N LEU A 111 -5.52 5.02 17.53
CA LEU A 111 -4.46 4.10 17.94
C LEU A 111 -3.47 4.76 18.92
N GLU A 112 -3.07 5.99 18.66
CA GLU A 112 -2.18 6.75 19.53
C GLU A 112 -2.82 7.05 20.87
N ARG A 113 -4.10 7.41 20.88
CA ARG A 113 -4.90 7.58 22.10
C ARG A 113 -4.90 6.30 22.95
N MET A 114 -5.19 5.15 22.34
CA MET A 114 -5.16 3.87 23.06
C MET A 114 -3.77 3.52 23.61
N LYS A 115 -2.69 3.87 22.88
CA LYS A 115 -1.31 3.68 23.33
C LYS A 115 -0.97 4.58 24.51
N LYS A 116 -1.36 5.85 24.47
CA LYS A 116 -1.15 6.83 25.56
C LYS A 116 -1.87 6.42 26.85
N ILE A 117 -3.11 5.95 26.75
CA ILE A 117 -3.89 5.42 27.88
C ILE A 117 -3.30 4.11 28.44
N ARG A 118 -2.45 3.41 27.68
CA ARG A 118 -1.94 2.05 27.97
C ARG A 118 -3.04 1.00 28.11
N ALA A 119 -4.12 1.13 27.33
CA ALA A 119 -5.14 0.09 27.25
C ALA A 119 -4.57 -1.20 26.65
N HIS A 120 -5.04 -2.38 27.08
CA HIS A 120 -4.56 -3.68 26.56
C HIS A 120 -4.62 -3.76 25.02
N ARG A 121 -5.68 -3.22 24.40
CA ARG A 121 -5.78 -3.13 22.93
C ARG A 121 -4.69 -2.24 22.32
N GLY A 122 -4.40 -1.10 22.94
CA GLY A 122 -3.33 -0.18 22.52
C GLY A 122 -1.95 -0.81 22.62
N MET A 123 -1.66 -1.52 23.73
CA MET A 123 -0.41 -2.27 23.91
C MET A 123 -0.24 -3.37 22.86
N ARG A 124 -1.31 -4.12 22.53
CA ARG A 124 -1.26 -5.10 21.43
C ARG A 124 -1.00 -4.47 20.08
N HIS A 125 -1.59 -3.31 19.79
CA HIS A 125 -1.28 -2.55 18.58
C HIS A 125 0.16 -2.02 18.56
N TYR A 126 0.74 -1.69 19.71
CA TYR A 126 2.15 -1.32 19.82
C TYR A 126 3.08 -2.51 19.49
N TRP A 127 2.76 -3.70 20.01
CA TRP A 127 3.53 -4.93 19.74
C TRP A 127 3.21 -5.60 18.39
N GLY A 128 2.27 -5.08 17.60
CA GLY A 128 1.86 -5.68 16.32
C GLY A 128 1.11 -7.01 16.46
N LEU A 129 0.53 -7.30 17.63
CA LEU A 129 -0.22 -8.52 17.90
C LEU A 129 -1.69 -8.37 17.52
N ARG A 130 -2.36 -9.51 17.28
CA ARG A 130 -3.81 -9.55 17.05
C ARG A 130 -4.57 -9.05 18.28
N VAL A 131 -5.59 -8.22 18.06
CA VAL A 131 -6.24 -7.43 19.14
C VAL A 131 -7.56 -8.02 19.63
N ARG A 132 -8.31 -8.73 18.77
CA ARG A 132 -9.66 -9.23 19.06
C ARG A 132 -9.69 -10.56 19.84
N GLY A 133 -8.68 -10.86 20.66
CA GLY A 133 -8.62 -12.10 21.44
C GLY A 133 -8.38 -13.38 20.64
N GLN A 134 -7.93 -13.26 19.38
CA GLN A 134 -7.62 -14.42 18.53
C GLN A 134 -6.43 -15.22 19.10
N HIS A 135 -6.50 -16.55 19.05
CA HIS A 135 -5.42 -17.44 19.49
C HIS A 135 -4.16 -17.28 18.62
N THR A 136 -3.04 -16.89 19.22
CA THR A 136 -1.76 -16.64 18.52
C THR A 136 -0.81 -17.84 18.50
N LYS A 137 -1.17 -18.96 19.16
CA LYS A 137 -0.33 -20.18 19.22
C LYS A 137 -0.14 -20.81 17.83
N THR A 138 -1.25 -21.07 17.14
CA THR A 138 -1.29 -21.74 15.84
C THR A 138 -1.50 -20.76 14.69
N THR A 139 -2.33 -19.72 14.89
CA THR A 139 -2.74 -18.82 13.82
C THR A 139 -1.87 -17.56 13.75
N GLY A 140 -1.73 -16.97 12.55
CA GLY A 140 -0.95 -15.75 12.34
C GLY A 140 0.53 -15.98 12.03
N ARG A 141 0.94 -17.24 11.90
CA ARG A 141 2.24 -17.60 11.34
C ARG A 141 2.18 -17.44 9.81
N ARG A 142 2.83 -16.41 9.29
CA ARG A 142 3.04 -16.21 7.85
C ARG A 142 4.54 -16.17 7.59
N GLY A 143 5.05 -17.24 6.99
CA GLY A 143 6.45 -17.46 6.67
C GLY A 143 6.57 -18.84 6.01
N ARG A 144 7.63 -19.07 5.23
CA ARG A 144 7.91 -20.42 4.71
C ARG A 144 8.12 -21.37 5.91
N THR A 145 7.53 -22.56 5.85
CA THR A 145 7.90 -23.65 6.75
C THR A 145 9.42 -23.82 6.67
N VAL A 146 10.08 -23.88 7.82
CA VAL A 146 11.52 -24.15 7.93
C VAL A 146 11.72 -25.64 7.59
N GLY A 147 11.57 -25.99 6.31
CA GLY A 147 11.92 -27.28 5.75
C GLY A 147 13.30 -27.24 5.12
N VAL A 148 13.75 -28.38 4.59
CA VAL A 148 15.04 -28.50 3.89
C VAL A 148 15.05 -27.59 2.67
N SER A 149 15.99 -26.65 2.61
CA SER A 149 16.23 -25.80 1.44
C SER A 149 16.88 -26.62 0.32
N LYS A 150 16.17 -26.85 -0.79
CA LYS A 150 16.83 -27.28 -2.03
C LYS A 150 17.57 -26.09 -2.64
N LYS A 151 18.80 -26.32 -3.10
CA LYS A 151 19.56 -25.35 -3.89
C LYS A 151 18.83 -25.18 -5.22
N GLU A 152 18.30 -23.98 -5.47
CA GLU A 152 17.72 -23.62 -6.76
C GLU A 152 18.84 -23.71 -7.81
N MET A 153 18.66 -24.56 -8.82
CA MET A 153 19.56 -24.67 -9.95
C MET A 153 19.12 -23.62 -10.97
N PHE A 154 19.95 -22.59 -11.20
CA PHE A 154 19.66 -21.57 -12.21
C PHE A 154 19.45 -22.24 -13.59
N PRO A 155 18.41 -21.88 -14.34
CA PRO A 155 18.17 -22.44 -15.67
C PRO A 155 19.33 -22.07 -16.61
N LEU A 156 19.83 -23.06 -17.37
CA LEU A 156 20.97 -22.94 -18.31
C LEU A 156 20.81 -21.86 -19.40
N ARG A 157 19.62 -21.25 -19.54
CA ARG A 157 19.35 -20.19 -20.52
C ARG A 157 20.11 -18.89 -20.24
N ASP A 158 20.46 -18.61 -18.99
CA ASP A 158 21.16 -17.36 -18.62
C ASP A 158 22.70 -17.48 -18.70
N GLN A 159 23.27 -18.70 -18.71
CA GLN A 159 24.72 -18.89 -18.73
C GLN A 159 25.34 -18.42 -20.06
N ASN A 160 24.68 -18.68 -21.19
CA ASN A 160 25.18 -18.29 -22.51
C ASN A 160 25.05 -16.78 -22.78
N ARG A 161 24.07 -16.11 -22.14
CA ARG A 161 23.89 -14.65 -22.29
C ARG A 161 24.96 -13.87 -21.52
N VAL A 162 25.27 -14.30 -20.30
CA VAL A 162 26.37 -13.72 -19.50
C VAL A 162 27.74 -14.01 -20.13
N LEU A 163 27.95 -15.18 -20.73
CA LEU A 163 29.19 -15.49 -21.46
C LEU A 163 29.37 -14.63 -22.71
N ASN A 164 28.30 -14.35 -23.46
CA ASN A 164 28.36 -13.47 -24.63
C ASN A 164 28.58 -12.00 -24.24
N GLU A 165 27.93 -11.50 -23.18
CA GLU A 165 28.18 -10.14 -22.65
C GLU A 165 29.62 -9.97 -22.12
N LEU A 166 30.22 -11.02 -21.56
CA LEU A 166 31.63 -11.00 -21.17
C LEU A 166 32.58 -11.06 -22.39
N ALA A 167 32.24 -11.82 -23.43
CA ALA A 167 33.05 -11.90 -24.65
C ALA A 167 33.05 -10.56 -25.45
N GLU A 168 31.91 -9.88 -25.52
CA GLU A 168 31.80 -8.56 -26.17
C GLU A 168 32.60 -7.48 -25.43
N ASN A 169 32.58 -7.52 -24.09
CA ASN A 169 33.36 -6.59 -23.25
C ASN A 169 34.88 -6.83 -23.33
N TYR A 170 35.34 -8.07 -23.54
CA TYR A 170 36.76 -8.37 -23.79
C TYR A 170 37.22 -7.96 -25.21
N PHE A 171 36.33 -7.96 -26.21
CA PHE A 171 36.66 -7.58 -27.58
C PHE A 171 36.81 -6.06 -27.75
N LEU A 172 35.97 -5.26 -27.08
CA LEU A 172 36.04 -3.79 -27.10
C LEU A 172 37.29 -3.24 -26.39
N PHE A 173 37.83 -3.95 -25.40
CA PHE A 173 39.04 -3.53 -24.69
C PHE A 173 40.32 -3.67 -25.55
N ASN A 174 40.32 -4.55 -26.56
CA ASN A 174 41.49 -4.76 -27.43
C ASN A 174 41.56 -3.81 -28.63
N ILE A 175 40.45 -3.19 -29.03
CA ILE A 175 40.45 -2.19 -30.13
C ILE A 175 41.00 -0.84 -29.65
N SER A 176 40.88 -0.51 -28.35
CA SER A 176 41.38 0.75 -27.78
C SER A 176 42.90 0.83 -27.57
N LYS A 177 43.66 -0.26 -27.77
CA LYS A 177 45.11 -0.33 -27.47
C LYS A 177 46.05 -0.09 -28.66
N ASN A 178 45.53 0.13 -29.87
CA ASN A 178 46.35 0.30 -31.10
C ASN A 178 46.55 1.76 -31.54
N LYS A 179 46.53 2.73 -30.63
CA LYS A 179 47.12 4.06 -30.84
C LYS A 179 48.04 4.38 -29.65
N GLY A 180 49.27 4.74 -29.98
CA GLY A 180 50.44 4.67 -29.11
C GLY A 180 50.31 5.35 -27.75
N ASP A 181 50.94 4.75 -26.73
CA ASP A 181 52.00 5.40 -25.95
C ASP A 181 52.52 4.46 -24.85
N LYS A 182 53.85 4.37 -24.76
CA LYS A 182 54.58 3.59 -23.76
C LYS A 182 54.53 4.28 -22.40
N LYS A 183 53.54 3.98 -21.53
CA LYS A 183 53.67 4.19 -20.07
C LYS A 183 52.97 3.08 -19.29
N LYS A 184 53.68 2.54 -18.29
CA LYS A 184 53.17 1.57 -17.30
C LYS A 184 51.90 2.13 -16.66
N VAL A 185 50.79 1.41 -16.77
CA VAL A 185 49.61 1.62 -15.92
C VAL A 185 49.31 0.30 -15.21
N LYS A 186 49.47 0.33 -13.89
CA LYS A 186 49.03 -0.72 -12.96
C LYS A 186 47.51 -0.75 -13.04
N ALA A 187 46.92 -1.79 -13.62
CA ALA A 187 45.48 -1.98 -13.53
C ALA A 187 45.15 -2.49 -12.13
N HIS A 188 44.75 -1.59 -11.25
CA HIS A 188 43.96 -1.94 -10.08
C HIS A 188 42.62 -2.47 -10.60
N PHE A 189 42.36 -3.76 -10.39
CA PHE A 189 41.01 -4.30 -10.50
C PHE A 189 40.19 -3.69 -9.36
N ILE A 190 39.46 -2.62 -9.65
CA ILE A 190 38.34 -2.18 -8.84
C ILE A 190 37.22 -3.17 -9.13
N ALA A 191 37.09 -4.20 -8.28
CA ALA A 191 35.87 -4.98 -8.23
C ALA A 191 34.71 -4.01 -7.94
N PRO A 192 33.57 -4.10 -8.65
CA PRO A 192 32.40 -3.32 -8.26
C PRO A 192 32.04 -3.72 -6.83
N TYR A 193 32.12 -2.73 -5.95
CA TYR A 193 31.52 -2.75 -4.62
C TYR A 193 30.04 -3.13 -4.76
N SER A 194 29.71 -4.41 -4.65
CA SER A 194 28.42 -4.82 -4.11
C SER A 194 28.54 -4.66 -2.61
N THR A 195 28.16 -3.46 -2.15
CA THR A 195 28.14 -3.07 -0.75
C THR A 195 27.44 -4.12 0.11
N TYR A 196 28.19 -4.49 1.14
CA TYR A 196 27.77 -5.14 2.35
C TYR A 196 26.64 -4.38 3.08
N VAL A 197 25.98 -5.11 3.98
CA VAL A 197 25.29 -4.66 5.21
C VAL A 197 23.83 -4.15 5.08
N HIS A 198 22.87 -5.06 5.31
CA HIS A 198 21.89 -4.88 6.39
C HIS A 198 21.30 -6.21 6.87
N GLN A 199 22.17 -7.13 7.29
CA GLN A 199 21.80 -8.27 8.14
C GLN A 199 22.93 -8.50 9.15
N LYS A 200 22.84 -7.82 10.31
CA LYS A 200 23.41 -8.21 11.61
C LYS A 200 23.20 -7.10 12.65
N ILE A 201 21.95 -6.85 13.04
CA ILE A 201 21.63 -6.40 14.41
C ILE A 201 20.37 -7.16 14.85
N SER A 202 20.56 -8.40 15.28
CA SER A 202 19.61 -9.12 16.15
C SER A 202 20.34 -10.22 16.91
N LYS A 203 21.50 -9.87 17.48
CA LYS A 203 22.13 -10.63 18.56
C LYS A 203 22.70 -9.65 19.59
N SER A 204 21.80 -8.91 20.22
CA SER A 204 21.97 -8.49 21.60
C SER A 204 20.89 -9.20 22.40
N ILE A 205 21.23 -10.44 22.74
CA ILE A 205 20.67 -11.13 23.89
C ILE A 205 20.97 -10.22 25.09
N CYS A 206 19.94 -9.60 25.65
CA CYS A 206 20.00 -9.19 27.05
C CYS A 206 19.91 -10.48 27.88
N PRO A 207 20.92 -10.84 28.69
CA PRO A 207 20.69 -11.76 29.79
C PRO A 207 20.01 -10.95 30.90
N ILE A 208 18.68 -10.96 30.93
CA ILE A 208 17.96 -10.61 32.17
C ILE A 208 18.06 -11.85 33.05
N ASN A 209 18.99 -11.82 34.00
CA ASN A 209 19.05 -12.76 35.12
C ASN A 209 17.76 -12.64 35.95
N PHE A 210 16.75 -13.45 35.61
CA PHE A 210 15.68 -13.77 36.55
C PHE A 210 16.17 -14.90 37.46
N LYS A 211 16.69 -14.53 38.64
CA LYS A 211 16.75 -15.43 39.78
C LYS A 211 15.31 -15.80 40.15
N PHE A 212 14.86 -16.99 39.79
CA PHE A 212 13.72 -17.62 40.42
C PHE A 212 14.16 -18.01 41.84
N GLY A 213 13.69 -17.25 42.84
CA GLY A 213 13.72 -17.70 44.21
C GLY A 213 12.76 -18.88 44.36
N VAL A 214 13.30 -20.03 44.76
CA VAL A 214 12.53 -21.14 45.28
C VAL A 214 12.07 -20.71 46.68
N ILE A 215 10.78 -20.51 46.84
CA ILE A 215 10.15 -20.40 48.15
C ILE A 215 9.96 -21.83 48.63
N ASN A 216 10.76 -22.23 49.62
CA ASN A 216 10.42 -23.26 50.62
C ASN A 216 10.55 -22.57 51.97
#